data_AF-A0A0Q6YPX7-F1
#
_entry.id   AF-A0A0Q6YPX7-F1
#
_cell.length_a   1.000
_cell.length_b   1.000
_cell.length_c   1.000
_cell.angle_alpha   90.00
_cell.angle_beta   90.00
_cell.angle_gamma   90.00
#
_symmetry.space_group_name_H-M   'P 1'
#
loop_
_entity.id
_entity.type
_entity.pdbx_description
1 polymer ?
#
loop_
_entity_poly.entity_id
_entity_poly.type
_entity_poly.pdbx_seq_one_letter_code
_entity_poly.pdbx_strand_id
1 'polypeptide(L)'
;MKPEKWERIARLLKAEYISNREAAARLGVGKEAVAEVRSDLGLPRFVLRRTWTREEFEALAPLIRGGHRLWRGRRSPDGTPVAGQNVTAYRVSFRLHHQREPVGHVKTACTRKWCVEGSHLADDLLRTAAVVDAATLPELPAEATWRGMDIVAIRRCLRGPEPWPALTLAEARFAFRFSNPDMGAAELGSRLGLRAETIQRYRTKGVPS
;
A
#
# COMPACT_ATOMS: atom_id res chain seq x y z
N MET A 1 -33.09 13.26 34.44
CA MET A 1 -33.45 11.85 34.11
C MET A 1 -33.55 11.03 35.40
N LYS A 2 -34.40 10.00 35.51
CA LYS A 2 -34.40 9.12 36.70
C LYS A 2 -33.08 8.31 36.78
N PRO A 3 -32.47 8.10 37.96
CA PRO A 3 -31.18 7.39 38.09
C PRO A 3 -31.18 5.99 37.45
N GLU A 4 -32.21 5.18 37.71
CA GLU A 4 -32.36 3.83 37.16
C GLU A 4 -32.36 3.81 35.62
N LYS A 5 -32.99 4.83 35.01
CA LYS A 5 -33.04 4.98 33.55
C LYS A 5 -31.67 5.34 32.99
N TRP A 6 -30.96 6.24 33.67
CA TRP A 6 -29.59 6.63 33.30
C TRP A 6 -28.65 5.42 33.38
N GLU A 7 -28.68 4.67 34.49
CA GLU A 7 -27.85 3.47 34.67
C GLU A 7 -28.09 2.40 33.61
N ARG A 8 -29.36 2.18 33.23
CA ARG A 8 -29.72 1.21 32.18
C ARG A 8 -29.15 1.60 30.82
N ILE A 9 -29.21 2.89 30.47
CA ILE A 9 -28.60 3.41 29.23
C ILE A 9 -27.08 3.29 29.32
N ALA A 10 -26.47 3.72 30.42
CA ALA A 10 -25.03 3.70 30.63
C ALA A 10 -24.45 2.28 30.52
N ARG A 11 -25.13 1.29 31.11
CA ARG A 11 -24.73 -0.12 31.04
C ARG A 11 -24.70 -0.63 29.60
N LEU A 12 -25.72 -0.34 28.81
CA LEU A 12 -25.78 -0.76 27.40
C LEU A 12 -24.69 -0.08 26.57
N LEU A 13 -24.50 1.24 26.74
CA LEU A 13 -23.50 2.01 25.99
C LEU A 13 -22.05 1.60 26.30
N LYS A 14 -21.77 1.15 27.53
CA LYS A 14 -20.45 0.62 27.91
C LYS A 14 -20.23 -0.81 27.40
N ALA A 15 -21.28 -1.61 27.28
CA ALA A 15 -21.20 -2.99 26.81
C ALA A 15 -21.07 -3.10 25.29
N GLU A 16 -21.72 -2.21 24.53
CA GLU A 16 -21.81 -2.33 23.07
C GLU A 16 -21.48 -1.02 22.33
N TYR A 17 -20.76 -1.13 21.20
CA TYR A 17 -20.55 -0.01 20.29
C TYR A 17 -21.74 0.14 19.33
N ILE A 18 -22.83 0.75 19.81
CA ILE A 18 -24.09 0.94 19.06
C ILE A 18 -24.49 2.42 18.93
N SER A 19 -25.37 2.71 17.97
CA SER A 19 -25.89 4.06 17.74
C SER A 19 -26.90 4.50 18.82
N ASN A 20 -27.06 5.82 19.02
CA ASN A 20 -28.07 6.34 19.95
C ASN A 20 -29.49 5.94 19.54
N ARG A 21 -29.77 5.88 18.23
CA ARG A 21 -31.07 5.45 17.70
C ARG A 21 -31.35 3.99 18.04
N GLU A 22 -30.34 3.13 17.93
CA GLU A 22 -30.49 1.71 18.22
C GLU A 22 -30.63 1.44 19.72
N ALA A 23 -29.78 2.06 20.54
CA ALA A 23 -29.92 2.01 22.00
C ALA A 23 -31.31 2.53 22.46
N ALA A 24 -31.79 3.62 21.86
CA ALA A 24 -33.12 4.17 22.12
C ALA A 24 -34.23 3.17 21.78
N ALA A 25 -34.16 2.53 20.61
CA ALA A 25 -35.11 1.52 20.19
C ALA A 25 -35.11 0.29 21.11
N ARG A 26 -33.93 -0.22 21.48
CA ARG A 26 -33.79 -1.38 22.38
C ARG A 26 -34.30 -1.12 23.79
N LEU A 27 -34.10 0.09 24.30
CA LEU A 27 -34.47 0.45 25.68
C LEU A 27 -35.85 1.12 25.80
N GLY A 28 -36.52 1.42 24.69
CA GLY A 28 -37.79 2.15 24.69
C GLY A 28 -37.65 3.57 25.27
N VAL A 29 -36.56 4.27 24.95
CA VAL A 29 -36.27 5.62 25.46
C VAL A 29 -36.09 6.62 24.32
N GLY A 30 -36.20 7.92 24.60
CA GLY A 30 -35.88 8.97 23.62
C GLY A 30 -34.39 8.98 23.27
N LYS A 31 -34.07 9.26 22.00
CA LYS A 31 -32.68 9.33 21.51
C LYS A 31 -31.85 10.43 22.19
N GLU A 32 -32.52 11.48 22.64
CA GLU A 32 -31.95 12.62 23.36
C GLU A 32 -31.41 12.19 24.71
N ALA A 33 -32.16 11.35 25.44
CA ALA A 33 -31.71 10.80 26.72
C ALA A 33 -30.47 9.91 26.56
N VAL A 34 -30.38 9.16 25.45
CA VAL A 34 -29.17 8.36 25.15
C VAL A 34 -27.98 9.26 24.80
N ALA A 35 -28.22 10.35 24.07
CA ALA A 35 -27.18 11.31 23.73
C ALA A 35 -26.62 12.03 24.98
N GLU A 36 -27.49 12.42 25.91
CA GLU A 36 -27.13 12.98 27.22
C GLU A 36 -26.23 12.02 27.99
N VAL A 37 -26.68 10.77 28.21
CA VAL A 37 -25.87 9.76 28.93
C VAL A 37 -24.54 9.47 28.23
N ARG A 38 -24.52 9.43 26.89
CA ARG A 38 -23.27 9.23 26.13
C ARG A 38 -22.29 10.37 26.39
N SER A 39 -22.78 11.61 26.43
CA SER A 39 -21.99 12.81 26.74
C SER A 39 -21.47 12.77 28.18
N ASP A 40 -22.32 12.44 29.14
CA ASP A 40 -21.95 12.33 30.57
C ASP A 40 -20.83 11.29 30.78
N LEU A 41 -20.86 10.20 30.02
CA LEU A 41 -19.83 9.15 30.07
C LEU A 41 -18.55 9.51 29.30
N GLY A 42 -18.50 10.66 28.61
CA GLY A 42 -17.37 11.03 27.74
C GLY A 42 -17.17 10.08 26.55
N LEU A 43 -18.21 9.32 26.16
CA LEU A 43 -18.11 8.37 25.06
C LEU A 43 -18.19 9.10 23.71
N PRO A 44 -17.37 8.71 22.72
CA PRO A 44 -17.41 9.35 21.40
C PRO A 44 -18.75 9.12 20.71
N ARG A 45 -19.11 10.04 19.81
CA ARG A 45 -20.28 9.88 18.95
C ARG A 45 -20.13 8.60 18.14
N PHE A 46 -21.18 7.77 18.12
CA PHE A 46 -21.22 6.60 17.25
C PHE A 46 -21.15 7.05 15.79
N VAL A 47 -20.15 6.54 15.07
CA VAL A 47 -19.99 6.74 13.63
C VAL A 47 -20.20 5.39 12.95
N LEU A 48 -21.26 5.28 12.15
CA LEU A 48 -21.45 4.12 11.29
C LEU A 48 -20.39 4.17 10.19
N ARG A 49 -19.35 3.36 10.32
CA ARG A 49 -18.41 3.12 9.23
C ARG A 49 -19.00 2.01 8.38
N ARG A 50 -19.50 2.35 7.18
CA ARG A 50 -19.83 1.32 6.20
C ARG A 50 -18.53 0.60 5.84
N THR A 51 -18.42 -0.65 6.26
CA THR A 51 -17.37 -1.54 5.81
C THR A 51 -17.81 -2.13 4.47
N TRP A 52 -16.99 -1.95 3.45
CA TRP A 52 -17.20 -2.59 2.17
C TRP A 52 -16.69 -4.01 2.25
N THR A 53 -17.49 -4.98 1.83
CA THR A 53 -16.98 -6.33 1.60
C THR A 53 -16.25 -6.40 0.27
N ARG A 54 -15.46 -7.46 0.08
CA ARG A 54 -14.78 -7.72 -1.19
C ARG A 54 -15.80 -7.93 -2.31
N GLU A 55 -16.83 -8.71 -2.05
CA GLU A 55 -17.88 -9.06 -3.00
C GLU A 55 -18.66 -7.82 -3.46
N GLU A 56 -19.05 -6.94 -2.52
CA GLU A 56 -19.70 -5.66 -2.85
C GLU A 56 -18.82 -4.79 -3.75
N PHE A 57 -17.53 -4.71 -3.44
CA PHE A 57 -16.58 -3.93 -4.23
C PHE A 57 -16.41 -4.51 -5.63
N GLU A 58 -16.19 -5.82 -5.73
CA GLU A 58 -15.93 -6.50 -7.00
C GLU A 58 -17.15 -6.49 -7.93
N ALA A 59 -18.37 -6.52 -7.38
CA ALA A 59 -19.61 -6.33 -8.15
C ALA A 59 -19.67 -4.95 -8.86
N LEU A 60 -19.12 -3.91 -8.23
CA LEU A 60 -19.04 -2.56 -8.81
C LEU A 60 -17.75 -2.27 -9.56
N ALA A 61 -16.73 -3.12 -9.40
CA ALA A 61 -15.41 -2.98 -9.98
C ALA A 61 -14.98 -4.26 -10.71
N PRO A 62 -15.64 -4.62 -11.82
CA PRO A 62 -15.32 -5.85 -12.55
C PRO A 62 -13.89 -5.82 -13.10
N LEU A 63 -13.29 -7.00 -13.13
CA LEU A 63 -11.99 -7.23 -13.75
C LEU A 63 -12.11 -7.06 -15.28
N ILE A 64 -11.12 -6.40 -15.86
CA ILE A 64 -10.99 -6.20 -17.30
C ILE A 64 -9.61 -6.68 -17.77
N ARG A 65 -9.43 -6.75 -19.09
CA ARG A 65 -8.17 -7.20 -19.71
C ARG A 65 -6.97 -6.43 -19.16
N GLY A 66 -5.89 -7.16 -18.87
CA GLY A 66 -4.66 -6.62 -18.29
C GLY A 66 -4.66 -6.55 -16.76
N GLY A 67 -5.57 -7.26 -16.09
CA GLY A 67 -5.59 -7.33 -14.62
C GLY A 67 -6.02 -6.01 -13.97
N HIS A 68 -6.76 -5.16 -14.68
CA HIS A 68 -7.29 -3.92 -14.12
C HIS A 68 -8.73 -4.10 -13.65
N ARG A 69 -9.18 -3.26 -12.73
CA ARG A 69 -10.60 -3.10 -12.39
C ARG A 69 -11.08 -1.70 -12.72
N LEU A 70 -12.31 -1.59 -13.23
CA LEU A 70 -12.93 -0.32 -13.58
C LEU A 70 -14.17 -0.06 -12.73
N TRP A 71 -14.19 1.08 -12.05
CA TRP A 71 -15.32 1.46 -11.19
C TRP A 71 -16.56 1.86 -12.02
N ARG A 72 -17.65 1.11 -11.81
CA ARG A 72 -18.98 1.34 -12.39
C ARG A 72 -19.93 2.08 -11.44
N GLY A 73 -19.53 2.32 -10.20
CA GLY A 73 -20.33 3.06 -9.21
C GLY A 73 -20.29 4.58 -9.43
N ARG A 74 -20.74 5.31 -8.40
CA ARG A 74 -20.76 6.78 -8.38
C ARG A 74 -19.36 7.37 -8.54
N ARG A 75 -19.28 8.54 -9.16
CA ARG A 75 -18.06 9.37 -9.27
C ARG A 75 -18.31 10.76 -8.67
N SER A 76 -17.25 11.43 -8.23
CA SER A 76 -17.28 12.85 -7.89
C SER A 76 -17.47 13.71 -9.15
N PRO A 77 -17.78 15.01 -9.03
CA PRO A 77 -17.80 15.94 -10.17
C PRO A 77 -16.50 15.92 -11.00
N ASP A 78 -15.35 15.78 -10.33
CA ASP A 78 -14.03 15.68 -10.99
C ASP A 78 -13.75 14.29 -11.61
N GLY A 79 -14.74 13.39 -11.59
CA GLY A 79 -14.65 12.04 -12.15
C GLY A 79 -13.94 11.01 -11.26
N THR A 80 -13.62 11.36 -10.01
CA THR A 80 -12.95 10.43 -9.07
C THR A 80 -13.93 9.34 -8.63
N PRO A 81 -13.56 8.04 -8.72
CA PRO A 81 -14.37 6.94 -8.19
C PRO A 81 -14.67 7.07 -6.69
N VAL A 82 -15.95 7.06 -6.30
CA VAL A 82 -16.38 7.16 -4.90
C VAL A 82 -17.25 5.97 -4.47
N ALA A 83 -16.97 5.46 -3.28
CA ALA A 83 -17.64 4.32 -2.64
C ALA A 83 -18.48 4.75 -1.41
N GLY A 84 -18.67 6.05 -1.23
CA GLY A 84 -19.43 6.64 -0.13
C GLY A 84 -19.26 8.16 -0.15
N GLN A 85 -19.89 8.84 0.79
CA GLN A 85 -19.89 10.32 0.83
C GLN A 85 -18.47 10.90 0.94
N ASN A 86 -17.59 10.26 1.73
CA ASN A 86 -16.23 10.73 2.00
C ASN A 86 -15.16 9.64 1.76
N VAL A 87 -15.47 8.60 0.98
CA VAL A 87 -14.56 7.47 0.77
C VAL A 87 -14.43 7.20 -0.72
N THR A 88 -13.21 7.27 -1.23
CA THR A 88 -12.91 6.93 -2.62
C THR A 88 -12.88 5.42 -2.82
N ALA A 89 -13.22 4.95 -4.03
CA ALA A 89 -13.10 3.54 -4.37
C ALA A 89 -11.63 3.07 -4.28
N TYR A 90 -10.66 3.97 -4.50
CA TYR A 90 -9.24 3.69 -4.29
C TYR A 90 -8.92 3.28 -2.86
N ARG A 91 -9.40 4.04 -1.85
CA ARG A 91 -9.18 3.70 -0.44
C ARG A 91 -9.86 2.38 -0.05
N VAL A 92 -11.03 2.08 -0.62
CA VAL A 92 -11.70 0.79 -0.39
C VAL A 92 -10.85 -0.35 -0.95
N SER A 93 -10.50 -0.28 -2.23
CA SER A 93 -9.72 -1.32 -2.90
C SER A 93 -8.36 -1.56 -2.24
N PHE A 94 -7.66 -0.48 -1.88
CA PHE A 94 -6.39 -0.55 -1.18
C PHE A 94 -6.49 -1.34 0.12
N ARG A 95 -7.51 -1.06 0.94
CA ARG A 95 -7.75 -1.75 2.21
C ARG A 95 -8.07 -3.21 2.02
N LEU A 96 -8.93 -3.53 1.04
CA LEU A 96 -9.30 -4.91 0.73
C LEU A 96 -8.09 -5.73 0.26
N HIS A 97 -7.17 -5.12 -0.48
CA HIS A 97 -5.98 -5.79 -1.01
C HIS A 97 -4.84 -5.88 0.02
N HIS A 98 -4.45 -4.76 0.63
CA HIS A 98 -3.31 -4.71 1.56
C HIS A 98 -3.66 -5.01 3.02
N GLN A 99 -4.95 -5.22 3.33
CA GLN A 99 -5.46 -5.53 4.67
C GLN A 99 -5.04 -4.50 5.74
N ARG A 100 -4.84 -3.24 5.34
CA ARG A 100 -4.48 -2.12 6.21
C ARG A 100 -5.07 -0.81 5.73
N GLU A 101 -5.22 0.17 6.62
CA GLU A 101 -5.56 1.53 6.22
C GLU A 101 -4.40 2.19 5.45
N PRO A 102 -4.69 2.92 4.35
CA PRO A 102 -3.66 3.65 3.62
C PRO A 102 -3.20 4.88 4.40
N VAL A 103 -1.90 5.13 4.34
CA VAL A 103 -1.27 6.30 4.91
C VAL A 103 -1.22 7.40 3.84
N GLY A 104 -1.90 8.51 4.13
CA GLY A 104 -1.99 9.63 3.20
C GLY A 104 -2.83 9.34 1.95
N HIS A 105 -2.36 9.80 0.80
CA HIS A 105 -3.07 9.73 -0.48
C HIS A 105 -2.86 8.38 -1.17
N VAL A 106 -3.96 7.78 -1.64
CA VAL A 106 -3.90 6.59 -2.50
C VAL A 106 -3.94 7.03 -3.96
N LYS A 107 -2.90 6.67 -4.72
CA LYS A 107 -2.80 6.95 -6.16
C LYS A 107 -2.64 5.65 -6.95
N THR A 108 -3.03 5.68 -8.21
CA THR A 108 -2.77 4.60 -9.17
C THR A 108 -1.30 4.60 -9.57
N ALA A 109 -0.65 3.44 -9.47
CA ALA A 109 0.70 3.20 -9.95
C ALA A 109 0.73 2.69 -11.40
N CYS A 110 -0.40 2.19 -11.93
CA CYS A 110 -0.50 1.79 -13.33
C CYS A 110 -0.84 2.97 -14.25
N THR A 111 -0.57 2.82 -15.55
CA THR A 111 -0.87 3.81 -16.59
C THR A 111 -2.36 3.91 -16.94
N ARG A 112 -3.19 2.94 -16.55
CA ARG A 112 -4.62 2.93 -16.89
C ARG A 112 -5.40 3.93 -16.03
N LYS A 113 -6.00 4.92 -16.71
CA LYS A 113 -6.86 5.93 -16.09
C LYS A 113 -8.02 5.27 -15.32
N TRP A 114 -8.24 5.73 -14.10
CA TRP A 114 -9.31 5.27 -13.20
C TRP A 114 -9.27 3.78 -12.84
N CYS A 115 -8.11 3.12 -12.94
CA CYS A 115 -7.95 1.77 -12.44
C CYS A 115 -8.14 1.74 -10.92
N VAL A 116 -9.00 0.86 -10.42
CA VAL A 116 -9.23 0.66 -8.98
C VAL A 116 -8.73 -0.71 -8.51
N GLU A 117 -7.87 -1.39 -9.27
CA GLU A 117 -7.29 -2.68 -8.85
C GLU A 117 -6.32 -2.45 -7.69
N GLY A 118 -6.48 -3.20 -6.60
CA GLY A 118 -5.76 -2.97 -5.35
C GLY A 118 -4.24 -3.09 -5.50
N SER A 119 -3.76 -4.07 -6.27
CA SER A 119 -2.32 -4.25 -6.55
C SER A 119 -1.71 -3.13 -7.40
N HIS A 120 -2.54 -2.34 -8.07
CA HIS A 120 -2.11 -1.17 -8.85
C HIS A 120 -2.24 0.14 -8.06
N LEU A 121 -2.54 0.09 -6.77
CA LEU A 121 -2.65 1.27 -5.91
C LEU A 121 -1.46 1.36 -4.96
N ALA A 122 -0.99 2.58 -4.74
CA ALA A 122 0.05 2.89 -3.79
C ALA A 122 -0.36 4.07 -2.91
N ASP A 123 -0.15 3.96 -1.61
CA ASP A 123 -0.29 5.05 -0.67
C ASP A 123 1.01 5.86 -0.53
N ASP A 124 1.03 6.91 0.29
CA ASP A 124 2.21 7.79 0.38
C ASP A 124 3.44 7.02 0.89
N LEU A 125 3.27 6.07 1.81
CA LEU A 125 4.38 5.22 2.27
C LEU A 125 4.96 4.35 1.14
N LEU A 126 4.11 3.63 0.39
CA LEU A 126 4.58 2.79 -0.71
C LEU A 126 5.21 3.62 -1.84
N ARG A 127 4.68 4.81 -2.12
CA ARG A 127 5.26 5.71 -3.13
C ARG A 127 6.60 6.27 -2.68
N THR A 128 6.72 6.70 -1.43
CA THR A 128 8.00 7.17 -0.90
C THR A 128 9.02 6.05 -0.89
N ALA A 129 8.65 4.84 -0.43
CA ALA A 129 9.54 3.67 -0.49
C ALA A 129 10.02 3.37 -1.92
N ALA A 130 9.11 3.39 -2.91
CA ALA A 130 9.48 3.21 -4.32
C ALA A 130 10.38 4.32 -4.86
N VAL A 131 10.20 5.57 -4.42
CA VAL A 131 11.10 6.70 -4.75
C VAL A 131 12.45 6.56 -4.06
N VAL A 132 12.49 6.03 -2.83
CA VAL A 132 13.76 5.80 -2.12
C VAL A 132 14.52 4.64 -2.77
N ASP A 133 13.81 3.61 -3.25
CA ASP A 133 14.39 2.49 -4.00
C ASP A 133 14.90 2.88 -5.40
N ALA A 134 14.28 3.89 -6.03
CA ALA A 134 14.62 4.31 -7.40
C ALA A 134 15.50 5.58 -7.50
N ALA A 135 15.41 6.52 -6.57
CA ALA A 135 15.95 7.88 -6.74
C ALA A 135 16.85 8.38 -5.60
N THR A 136 16.83 7.78 -4.40
CA THR A 136 17.66 8.31 -3.29
C THR A 136 18.05 7.21 -2.33
N LEU A 137 19.19 6.60 -2.60
CA LEU A 137 20.03 6.17 -1.50
C LEU A 137 21.04 7.29 -1.27
N PRO A 138 21.46 7.59 -0.02
CA PRO A 138 22.51 8.57 0.22
C PRO A 138 23.69 8.23 -0.70
N GLU A 139 24.15 9.23 -1.46
CA GLU A 139 25.34 9.12 -2.28
C GLU A 139 26.44 8.64 -1.33
N LEU A 140 26.89 7.41 -1.56
CA LEU A 140 28.15 6.98 -0.99
C LEU A 140 29.19 7.98 -1.53
N PRO A 141 30.15 8.44 -0.71
CA PRO A 141 31.22 9.29 -1.22
C PRO A 141 31.81 8.65 -2.49
N ALA A 142 32.19 9.46 -3.47
CA ALA A 142 32.61 8.99 -4.79
C ALA A 142 33.74 7.94 -4.74
N GLU A 143 34.47 7.89 -3.63
CA GLU A 143 35.59 6.99 -3.36
C GLU A 143 35.25 5.87 -2.37
N ALA A 144 33.98 5.61 -2.13
CA ALA A 144 33.57 4.54 -1.24
C ALA A 144 34.00 3.19 -1.83
N THR A 145 34.99 2.57 -1.19
CA THR A 145 35.47 1.25 -1.56
C THR A 145 35.29 0.26 -0.42
N TRP A 146 35.08 -1.02 -0.76
CA TRP A 146 35.10 -2.11 0.20
C TRP A 146 36.05 -3.19 -0.29
N ARG A 147 37.13 -3.42 0.46
CA ARG A 147 38.22 -4.35 0.07
C ARG A 147 38.78 -4.06 -1.34
N GLY A 148 38.88 -2.78 -1.68
CA GLY A 148 39.35 -2.33 -3.00
C GLY A 148 38.31 -2.38 -4.12
N MET A 149 37.06 -2.78 -3.84
CA MET A 149 35.95 -2.76 -4.81
C MET A 149 35.17 -1.45 -4.71
N ASP A 150 34.86 -0.83 -5.84
CA ASP A 150 34.03 0.36 -5.95
C ASP A 150 32.55 0.02 -5.72
N ILE A 151 32.10 0.26 -4.49
CA ILE A 151 30.71 -0.05 -4.10
C ILE A 151 29.71 0.94 -4.72
N VAL A 152 30.16 2.11 -5.17
CA VAL A 152 29.34 3.09 -5.90
C VAL A 152 29.06 2.56 -7.30
N ALA A 153 30.08 2.07 -8.00
CA ALA A 153 29.95 1.48 -9.32
C ALA A 153 29.07 0.22 -9.30
N ILE A 154 29.31 -0.70 -8.35
CA ILE A 154 28.48 -1.91 -8.16
C ILE A 154 27.01 -1.53 -8.00
N ARG A 155 26.73 -0.55 -7.13
CA ARG A 155 25.37 -0.08 -6.88
C ARG A 155 24.73 0.54 -8.11
N ARG A 156 25.48 1.36 -8.85
CA ARG A 156 25.01 2.02 -10.08
C ARG A 156 24.66 1.00 -11.18
N CYS A 157 25.41 -0.09 -11.29
CA CYS A 157 25.06 -1.20 -12.19
C CYS A 157 23.75 -1.88 -11.77
N LEU A 158 23.55 -2.13 -10.48
CA LEU A 158 22.38 -2.87 -9.99
C LEU A 158 21.07 -2.07 -10.01
N ARG A 159 21.12 -0.75 -9.79
CA ARG A 159 19.92 0.08 -9.58
C ARG A 159 19.88 1.37 -10.41
N GLY A 160 21.01 1.79 -10.97
CA GLY A 160 21.12 3.06 -11.68
C GLY A 160 20.67 2.99 -13.15
N PRO A 161 20.38 4.16 -13.75
CA PRO A 161 20.16 4.28 -15.19
C PRO A 161 21.48 4.11 -15.97
N GLU A 162 21.37 3.79 -17.26
CA GLU A 162 22.47 3.77 -18.22
C GLU A 162 23.05 5.20 -18.41
N PRO A 163 24.37 5.37 -18.66
CA PRO A 163 25.42 4.36 -18.80
C PRO A 163 25.89 3.77 -17.48
N TRP A 164 26.08 2.45 -17.47
CA TRP A 164 26.64 1.74 -16.33
C TRP A 164 28.17 1.79 -16.36
N PRO A 165 28.81 2.00 -15.20
CA PRO A 165 30.27 1.97 -15.12
C PRO A 165 30.79 0.57 -15.42
N ALA A 166 32.01 0.48 -15.96
CA ALA A 166 32.68 -0.80 -16.13
C ALA A 166 33.07 -1.35 -14.75
N LEU A 167 32.70 -2.61 -14.50
CA LEU A 167 33.11 -3.33 -13.30
C LEU A 167 34.30 -4.24 -13.62
N THR A 168 35.21 -4.38 -12.66
CA THR A 168 36.16 -5.49 -12.65
C THR A 168 35.41 -6.82 -12.47
N LEU A 169 36.06 -7.93 -12.81
CA LEU A 169 35.45 -9.26 -12.63
C LEU A 169 35.09 -9.55 -11.17
N ALA A 170 35.90 -9.08 -10.22
CA ALA A 170 35.64 -9.25 -8.79
C ALA A 170 34.39 -8.48 -8.35
N GLU A 171 34.23 -7.23 -8.81
CA GLU A 171 33.06 -6.41 -8.57
C GLU A 171 31.81 -6.97 -9.23
N ALA A 172 31.89 -7.44 -10.48
CA ALA A 172 30.77 -8.05 -11.19
C ALA A 172 30.28 -9.34 -10.48
N ARG A 173 31.22 -10.17 -10.00
CA ARG A 173 30.91 -11.36 -9.19
C ARG A 173 30.25 -10.98 -7.87
N PHE A 174 30.76 -9.95 -7.20
CA PHE A 174 30.20 -9.43 -5.96
C PHE A 174 28.79 -8.87 -6.18
N ALA A 175 28.61 -8.01 -7.18
CA ALA A 175 27.34 -7.42 -7.58
C ALA A 175 26.28 -8.47 -7.88
N PHE A 176 26.64 -9.56 -8.60
CA PHE A 176 25.71 -10.65 -8.88
C PHE A 176 25.08 -11.23 -7.60
N ARG A 177 25.82 -11.35 -6.50
CA ARG A 177 25.31 -11.89 -5.21
C ARG A 177 24.18 -11.03 -4.61
N PHE A 178 24.08 -9.76 -5.01
CA PHE A 178 23.06 -8.81 -4.55
C PHE A 178 22.08 -8.41 -5.65
N SER A 179 22.13 -9.07 -6.81
CA SER A 179 21.23 -8.79 -7.92
C SER A 179 19.80 -9.27 -7.65
N ASN A 180 18.82 -8.61 -8.26
CA ASN A 180 17.43 -9.06 -8.19
C ASN A 180 17.30 -10.40 -8.95
N PRO A 181 16.80 -11.48 -8.32
CA PRO A 181 16.64 -12.77 -8.98
C PRO A 181 15.69 -12.73 -10.18
N ASP A 182 14.72 -11.81 -10.17
CA ASP A 182 13.71 -11.66 -11.24
C ASP A 182 14.24 -10.89 -12.46
N MET A 183 15.41 -10.25 -12.36
CA MET A 183 16.03 -9.54 -13.47
C MET A 183 16.43 -10.53 -14.59
N GLY A 184 16.16 -10.20 -15.84
CA GLY A 184 16.53 -11.04 -16.97
C GLY A 184 18.06 -11.27 -17.05
N ALA A 185 18.50 -12.47 -17.45
CA ALA A 185 19.93 -12.77 -17.54
C ALA A 185 20.68 -11.89 -18.55
N ALA A 186 20.01 -11.49 -19.63
CA ALA A 186 20.55 -10.55 -20.62
C ALA A 186 20.71 -9.14 -20.04
N GLU A 187 19.69 -8.63 -19.34
CA GLU A 187 19.75 -7.31 -18.69
C GLU A 187 20.84 -7.27 -17.61
N LEU A 188 20.87 -8.26 -16.73
CA LEU A 188 21.87 -8.35 -15.68
C LEU A 188 23.28 -8.53 -16.26
N GLY A 189 23.40 -9.25 -17.37
CA GLY A 189 24.65 -9.37 -18.12
C GLY A 189 25.15 -8.01 -18.60
N SER A 190 24.31 -7.24 -19.30
CA SER A 190 24.66 -5.90 -19.78
C SER A 190 25.05 -4.96 -18.64
N ARG A 191 24.33 -4.98 -17.51
CA ARG A 191 24.63 -4.17 -16.32
C ARG A 191 25.99 -4.48 -15.70
N LEU A 192 26.37 -5.75 -15.66
CA LEU A 192 27.59 -6.22 -14.99
C LEU A 192 28.79 -6.37 -15.93
N GLY A 193 28.64 -6.09 -17.24
CA GLY A 193 29.67 -6.35 -18.23
C GLY A 193 29.96 -7.85 -18.44
N LEU A 194 28.96 -8.71 -18.22
CA LEU A 194 29.06 -10.17 -18.36
C LEU A 194 28.13 -10.68 -19.46
N ARG A 195 28.45 -11.83 -20.06
CA ARG A 195 27.54 -12.49 -20.99
C ARG A 195 26.37 -13.13 -20.25
N ALA A 196 25.19 -13.16 -20.87
CA ALA A 196 23.97 -13.74 -20.28
C ALA A 196 24.16 -15.21 -19.84
N GLU A 197 24.94 -15.98 -20.60
CA GLU A 197 25.27 -17.38 -20.28
C GLU A 197 26.10 -17.50 -19.00
N THR A 198 26.94 -16.50 -18.71
CA THR A 198 27.71 -16.45 -17.46
C THR A 198 26.80 -16.22 -16.26
N ILE A 199 25.81 -15.34 -16.41
CA ILE A 199 24.77 -15.10 -15.39
C ILE A 199 23.97 -16.37 -15.13
N GLN A 200 23.54 -17.06 -16.19
CA GLN A 200 22.80 -18.32 -16.07
C GLN A 200 23.65 -19.42 -15.39
N ARG A 201 24.95 -19.48 -15.72
CA ARG A 201 25.90 -20.36 -15.04
C ARG A 201 26.05 -20.01 -13.56
N TYR A 202 26.15 -18.74 -13.19
CA TYR A 202 26.23 -18.33 -11.78
C TYR A 202 24.95 -18.68 -11.00
N ARG A 203 23.77 -18.56 -11.62
CA ARG A 203 22.49 -18.96 -10.99
C ARG A 203 22.41 -20.46 -10.73
N THR A 204 22.94 -21.27 -11.65
CA THR A 204 22.82 -22.74 -11.59
C THR A 204 23.95 -23.41 -10.82
N LYS A 205 25.18 -22.91 -10.95
CA LYS A 205 26.39 -23.54 -10.40
C LYS A 205 27.06 -22.73 -9.28
N GLY A 206 26.53 -21.54 -8.98
CA GLY A 206 27.14 -20.60 -8.05
C GLY A 206 28.22 -19.71 -8.69
N VAL A 207 28.59 -18.66 -7.97
CA VAL A 207 29.67 -17.75 -8.35
C VAL A 207 31.01 -18.35 -7.91
N PRO A 208 31.99 -18.53 -8.81
CA PRO A 208 33.33 -18.98 -8.43
C PRO A 208 33.94 -18.05 -7.38
N SER A 209 34.65 -18.62 -6.42
CA SER A 209 35.47 -17.86 -5.46
C SER A 209 36.52 -17.00 -6.15
#